data_AF-A0A418XXU9-F1
#
_entry.id   AF-A0A418XXU9-F1
#
_cell.length_a   1.000
_cell.length_b   1.000
_cell.length_c   1.000
_cell.angle_alpha   90.00
_cell.angle_beta   90.00
_cell.angle_gamma   90.00
#
_symmetry.space_group_name_H-M   'P 1'
#
loop_
_entity.id
_entity.type
_entity.pdbx_description
1 polymer ?
#
loop_
_entity_poly.entity_id
_entity_poly.type
_entity_poly.pdbx_seq_one_letter_code
_entity_poly.pdbx_strand_id
1 'polypeptide(L)' 'MRHDRTDRQTAIRVEKGLIIQGSSSTREAAQYLSARGVPLHVARRVLLTRHRRDMSSSGALPN' A
#
# COMPACT_ATOMS: atom_id res chain seq x y z
N MET A 1 6.82 -22.18 9.45
CA MET A 1 7.88 -21.52 8.65
C MET A 1 7.55 -21.25 7.17
N ARG A 2 6.41 -21.68 6.60
CA ARG A 2 6.02 -21.32 5.21
C ARG A 2 5.17 -20.04 5.11
N HIS A 3 4.38 -19.72 6.14
CA HIS A 3 3.54 -18.50 6.15
C HIS A 3 4.37 -17.21 6.19
N ASP A 4 5.41 -17.14 7.02
CA ASP A 4 6.20 -15.91 7.21
C ASP A 4 6.94 -15.44 5.94
N ARG A 5 7.36 -16.37 5.07
CA ARG A 5 8.03 -16.04 3.81
C ARG A 5 7.06 -15.40 2.80
N THR A 6 5.81 -15.88 2.78
CA THR A 6 4.76 -15.37 1.89
C THR A 6 4.33 -13.96 2.34
N ASP A 7 4.26 -13.72 3.65
CA ASP A 7 3.99 -12.40 4.20
C ASP A 7 5.08 -11.39 3.86
N ARG A 8 6.35 -11.75 3.99
CA ARG A 8 7.46 -10.82 3.69
C ARG A 8 7.52 -10.41 2.23
N GLN A 9 7.29 -11.35 1.30
CA GLN A 9 7.22 -11.01 -0.12
C GLN A 9 6.01 -10.13 -0.43
N THR A 10 4.89 -10.35 0.25
CA THR A 10 3.69 -9.55 0.09
C THR A 10 3.93 -8.13 0.60
N ALA A 11 4.57 -7.97 1.76
CA ALA A 11 4.96 -6.68 2.31
C ALA A 11 5.86 -5.88 1.35
N ILE A 12 6.86 -6.51 0.74
CA ILE A 12 7.76 -5.85 -0.24
C ILE A 12 6.98 -5.39 -1.49
N ARG A 13 6.06 -6.21 -2.01
CA ARG A 13 5.22 -5.84 -3.16
C ARG A 13 4.31 -4.67 -2.81
N VAL A 14 3.73 -4.69 -1.61
CA VAL A 14 2.87 -3.64 -1.08
C VAL A 14 3.63 -2.32 -0.91
N GLU A 15 4.84 -2.35 -0.36
CA GLU A 15 5.70 -1.17 -0.19
C GLU A 15 6.03 -0.53 -1.54
N LYS A 16 6.37 -1.33 -2.56
CA LYS A 16 6.58 -0.83 -3.93
C LYS A 16 5.32 -0.21 -4.53
N GLY A 17 4.15 -0.82 -4.29
CA GLY A 17 2.87 -0.24 -4.68
C GLY A 17 2.61 1.13 -4.02
N LEU A 18 2.98 1.29 -2.75
CA LEU A 18 2.85 2.56 -2.03
C LEU A 18 3.80 3.64 -2.55
N ILE A 19 5.02 3.29 -2.96
CA ILE A 19 5.95 4.22 -3.60
C ILE A 19 5.37 4.71 -4.92
N ILE A 20 4.88 3.80 -5.77
CA ILE A 20 4.24 4.13 -7.06
C ILE A 20 3.00 5.00 -6.86
N GLN A 21 2.21 4.76 -5.80
CA GLN A 21 1.05 5.61 -5.47
C GLN A 21 1.48 7.05 -5.17
N GLY A 22 2.59 7.23 -4.45
CA GLY A 22 3.11 8.55 -4.09
C GLY A 22 3.78 9.29 -5.24
N SER A 23 4.36 8.58 -6.21
CA SER A 23 5.08 9.19 -7.35
C SER A 23 4.23 9.35 -8.62
N SER A 24 3.25 8.47 -8.85
CA SER A 24 2.40 8.47 -10.04
C SER A 24 0.93 8.65 -9.67
N SER A 25 0.23 7.55 -9.36
CA SER A 25 -1.20 7.57 -9.05
C SER A 25 -1.64 6.29 -8.36
N THR A 26 -2.76 6.36 -7.65
CA THR A 26 -3.42 5.18 -7.05
C THR A 26 -3.79 4.13 -8.10
N ARG A 27 -4.08 4.53 -9.34
CA ARG A 27 -4.43 3.62 -10.45
C ARG A 27 -3.22 2.79 -10.90
N GLU A 28 -2.05 3.41 -11.05
CA GLU A 28 -0.82 2.70 -11.39
C GLU A 28 -0.37 1.77 -10.27
N ALA A 29 -0.49 2.21 -9.02
CA ALA A 29 -0.20 1.38 -7.86
C ALA A 29 -1.10 0.12 -7.80
N ALA A 30 -2.38 0.27 -8.11
CA ALA A 30 -3.32 -0.85 -8.18
C ALA A 30 -2.96 -1.83 -9.32
N GLN A 31 -2.57 -1.31 -10.48
CA GLN A 31 -2.09 -2.14 -11.61
C GLN A 31 -0.83 -2.91 -11.24
N TYR A 32 0.15 -2.27 -10.59
CA TYR A 32 1.37 -2.91 -10.13
C TYR A 32 1.10 -4.08 -9.16
N LEU A 33 0.24 -3.85 -8.17
CA LEU A 33 -0.10 -4.87 -7.17
C LEU A 33 -0.86 -6.04 -7.80
N SER A 34 -1.79 -5.75 -8.72
CA SER A 34 -2.51 -6.77 -9.49
C SER A 34 -1.58 -7.64 -10.33
N ALA A 35 -0.65 -7.01 -11.07
CA ALA A 35 0.33 -7.71 -11.90
C ALA A 35 1.30 -8.60 -11.09
N ARG A 36 1.49 -8.30 -9.80
CA ARG A 36 2.33 -9.08 -8.88
C ARG A 36 1.55 -10.09 -8.05
N GLY A 37 0.27 -10.34 -8.38
CA GLY A 37 -0.57 -11.33 -7.72
C GLY A 37 -0.90 -10.97 -6.27
N VAL A 38 -0.85 -9.68 -5.91
CA VAL A 38 -1.30 -9.25 -4.58
C VAL A 38 -2.83 -9.28 -4.56
N PRO A 39 -3.46 -9.94 -3.58
CA PRO A 39 -4.91 -10.03 -3.53
C PRO A 39 -5.57 -8.65 -3.49
N LEU A 40 -6.66 -8.49 -4.25
CA LEU A 40 -7.34 -7.20 -4.40
C LEU A 40 -7.74 -6.59 -3.05
N HIS A 41 -8.15 -7.41 -2.08
CA HIS A 41 -8.49 -6.94 -0.74
C HIS A 41 -7.30 -6.34 0.02
N VAL A 42 -6.09 -6.90 -0.15
CA VAL A 42 -4.84 -6.35 0.44
C VAL A 42 -4.47 -5.04 -0.24
N ALA A 43 -4.47 -5.01 -1.57
CA ALA A 43 -4.17 -3.81 -2.35
C ALA A 43 -5.14 -2.66 -2.01
N ARG A 44 -6.46 -2.96 -1.97
CA ARG A 44 -7.50 -1.99 -1.62
C ARG A 44 -7.32 -1.47 -0.19
N ARG A 45 -7.05 -2.35 0.78
CA ARG A 45 -6.80 -1.94 2.16
C ARG A 45 -5.59 -1.01 2.21
N VAL A 46 -4.47 -1.39 1.62
CA VAL A 46 -3.24 -0.58 1.72
C VAL A 46 -3.38 0.77 1.02
N LEU A 47 -3.84 0.78 -0.23
CA LEU A 47 -3.95 2.01 -1.03
C LEU A 47 -4.98 3.00 -0.45
N LEU A 48 -6.10 2.51 0.09
CA LEU A 48 -7.14 3.35 0.69
C LEU A 48 -6.82 3.75 2.14
N THR A 49 -6.09 2.93 2.90
CA THR A 49 -5.74 3.25 4.29
C THR A 49 -4.69 4.36 4.36
N ARG A 50 -3.80 4.48 3.36
CA ARG A 50 -2.85 5.61 3.31
C ARG A 50 -3.55 6.94 3.05
N HIS A 51 -4.54 6.96 2.16
CA HIS A 51 -5.36 8.16 1.91
C HIS A 51 -6.11 8.65 3.15
N ARG A 52 -6.49 7.75 4.07
CA ARG A 52 -7.09 8.14 5.36
C ARG A 52 -6.09 8.76 6.35
N ARG A 53 -4.81 8.39 6.29
CA ARG A 53 -3.79 8.99 7.19
C ARG A 53 -3.42 10.41 6.77
N ASP A 54 -3.33 10.69 5.47
CA ASP A 54 -3.08 12.06 4.99
C ASP A 54 -4.29 12.99 5.16
N MET A 55 -5.52 12.50 4.95
CA MET A 55 -6.72 13.36 5.13
C MET A 55 -7.16 13.56 6.59
N SER A 56 -6.65 12.77 7.55
CA SER A 56 -6.95 12.96 8.98
C SER A 56 -5.83 13.65 9.75
N SER A 57 -4.68 13.92 9.11
CA SER A 57 -3.56 14.63 9.74
C SER A 57 -3.62 16.13 9.43
N SER A 58 -4.79 16.73 9.66
CA SER A 58 -4.86 18.14 10.04
C SER A 58 -4.86 18.16 11.57
N GLY A 59 -3.67 18.19 12.18
CA GLY A 59 -3.55 18.34 13.65
C GLY A 59 -2.56 17.42 14.37
N ALA A 60 -1.34 17.25 13.88
CA ALA A 60 -0.26 16.65 14.67
C ALA A 60 1.06 17.43 14.51
N LEU A 61 1.04 18.71 14.86
CA LEU A 61 2.18 19.39 15.44
C LEU A 61 1.82 19.67 16.91
N PRO A 62 2.30 18.91 17.89
CA PRO A 62 2.40 19.43 19.25
C PRO A 62 3.60 20.40 19.31
N ASN A 63 3.28 21.67 19.62
CA ASN A 63 4.13 22.82 19.98
C ASN A 63 5.62 22.81 19.56
#